data_AF-A0ABD0KLC1-F1
#
_entry.id   AF-A0ABD0KLC1-F1
#
_cell.length_a   1.000
_cell.length_b   1.000
_cell.length_c   1.000
_cell.angle_alpha   90.00
_cell.angle_beta   90.00
_cell.angle_gamma   90.00
#
_symmetry.space_group_name_H-M   'P 1'
#
loop_
_entity.id
_entity.type
_entity.pdbx_description
1 polymer ?
#
loop_
_entity_poly.entity_id
_entity_poly.type
_entity_poly.pdbx_seq_one_letter_code
_entity_poly.pdbx_strand_id
1 'polypeptide(L)'
;GNKGGVSVRLNIGGVNIIIVNCHLAAHQNNVADRIVDFDSILDTQKFKDPDVENILDHDYIFWMGDMNFRLDNMSKQEVMKAIEDQNLRKLLQNDQLNMCREEGLIFAHFREAPIKFPPSYKFDVGTDVYDTGAKQRIPAWCDRILWHRHKTTYGKCDLQVSVLQYTSHKRYRSSDHKPVTLTAMITVIPKPPRSPVQFQQESDWKAGTTNTVRYHVNRHVKTVSSDWIGLYQVDFYEFDQYVTYIWALVGAESSETGVVVNFSARYLDVKPGDYCLCYLTKKYSLMGMSKPFK
;
A
#
# COMPACT_ATOMS: atom_id res chain seq x y z
N GLY A 1 -15.73 -10.82 14.46
CA GLY A 1 -16.18 -9.42 14.63
C GLY A 1 -15.94 -8.64 13.35
N ASN A 2 -16.32 -7.35 13.30
CA ASN A 2 -16.09 -6.45 12.16
C ASN A 2 -14.89 -5.49 12.38
N LYS A 3 -14.05 -5.79 13.38
CA LYS A 3 -12.84 -5.06 13.77
C LYS A 3 -11.63 -5.96 13.53
N GLY A 4 -10.49 -5.34 13.26
CA GLY A 4 -9.24 -6.04 12.97
C GLY A 4 -8.39 -5.29 11.95
N GLY A 5 -7.46 -6.01 11.31
CA GLY A 5 -6.57 -5.47 10.30
C GLY A 5 -6.43 -6.39 9.10
N VAL A 6 -6.10 -5.80 7.96
CA VAL A 6 -5.65 -6.47 6.74
C VAL A 6 -4.33 -5.86 6.31
N SER A 7 -3.43 -6.66 5.74
CA SER A 7 -2.12 -6.16 5.32
C SER A 7 -1.75 -6.66 3.93
N VAL A 8 -0.95 -5.84 3.25
CA VAL A 8 -0.30 -6.18 1.99
C VAL A 8 1.18 -5.93 2.17
N ARG A 9 2.00 -6.92 1.84
CA ARG A 9 3.46 -6.78 1.79
C ARG A 9 3.97 -6.78 0.35
N LEU A 10 5.04 -6.02 0.13
CA LEU A 10 5.68 -5.82 -1.16
C LEU A 10 7.19 -5.88 -0.95
N ASN A 11 7.93 -6.36 -1.96
CA ASN A 11 9.37 -6.16 -2.03
C ASN A 11 9.66 -5.24 -3.23
N ILE A 12 10.16 -4.04 -2.96
CA ILE A 12 10.43 -3.03 -3.99
C ILE A 12 11.91 -2.68 -3.94
N GLY A 13 12.62 -3.02 -5.00
CA GLY A 13 14.04 -2.69 -5.12
C GLY A 13 14.91 -3.30 -4.02
N GLY A 14 14.55 -4.48 -3.52
CA GLY A 14 15.26 -5.15 -2.42
C GLY A 14 14.93 -4.63 -1.02
N VAL A 15 13.91 -3.79 -0.89
CA VAL A 15 13.40 -3.28 0.39
C VAL A 15 12.00 -3.86 0.64
N ASN A 16 11.76 -4.41 1.82
CA ASN A 16 10.48 -4.99 2.21
C ASN A 16 9.56 -3.91 2.80
N ILE A 17 8.38 -3.76 2.21
CA ILE A 17 7.39 -2.76 2.58
C ILE A 17 6.12 -3.49 2.99
N ILE A 18 5.48 -3.06 4.07
CA ILE A 18 4.14 -3.51 4.45
C ILE A 18 3.21 -2.32 4.62
N ILE A 19 1.98 -2.49 4.16
CA ILE A 19 0.87 -1.58 4.41
C ILE A 19 -0.17 -2.35 5.22
N VAL A 20 -0.46 -1.88 6.43
CA VAL A 20 -1.49 -2.41 7.32
C VAL A 20 -2.66 -1.45 7.34
N ASN A 21 -3.86 -1.92 7.01
CA ASN A 21 -5.10 -1.18 7.15
C ASN A 21 -5.90 -1.77 8.32
N CYS A 22 -6.31 -0.96 9.29
CA CYS A 22 -7.09 -1.43 10.43
C CYS A 22 -8.44 -0.71 10.59
N HIS A 23 -9.32 -1.36 11.34
CA HIS A 23 -10.53 -0.79 11.90
C HIS A 23 -10.59 -1.24 13.35
N LEU A 24 -10.21 -0.36 14.28
CA LEU A 24 -10.08 -0.65 15.71
C LEU A 24 -11.38 -0.36 16.48
N ALA A 25 -11.46 -0.86 17.72
CA ALA A 25 -12.61 -0.73 18.60
C ALA A 25 -13.17 0.71 18.64
N ALA A 26 -14.47 0.81 18.36
CA ALA A 26 -15.18 2.08 18.31
C ALA A 26 -15.56 2.57 19.72
N HIS A 27 -16.06 3.80 19.78
CA HIS A 27 -16.54 4.50 20.99
C HIS A 27 -15.45 5.16 21.84
N GLN A 28 -15.87 6.21 22.56
CA GLN A 28 -15.00 7.11 23.32
C GLN A 28 -14.11 6.36 24.31
N ASN A 29 -14.73 5.51 25.13
CA ASN A 29 -14.10 4.93 26.32
C ASN A 29 -13.30 3.65 26.04
N ASN A 30 -13.23 3.21 24.78
CA ASN A 30 -12.64 1.92 24.41
C ASN A 30 -11.16 2.04 24.02
N VAL A 31 -10.40 2.91 24.71
CA VAL A 31 -8.96 3.10 24.45
C VAL A 31 -8.20 1.80 24.67
N ALA A 32 -8.48 1.10 25.78
CA ALA A 32 -7.85 -0.18 26.09
C ALA A 32 -8.15 -1.24 25.01
N ASP A 33 -9.40 -1.33 24.54
CA ASP A 33 -9.76 -2.27 23.48
C ASP A 33 -9.03 -1.96 22.16
N ARG A 34 -8.81 -0.68 21.83
CA ARG A 34 -8.03 -0.29 20.63
C ARG A 34 -6.58 -0.72 20.73
N ILE A 35 -5.98 -0.66 21.92
CA ILE A 35 -4.62 -1.14 22.18
C ILE A 35 -4.58 -2.66 22.02
N VAL A 36 -5.54 -3.38 22.61
CA VAL A 36 -5.67 -4.84 22.45
C VAL A 36 -5.86 -5.24 20.98
N ASP A 37 -6.68 -4.52 20.21
CA ASP A 37 -6.84 -4.76 18.78
C ASP A 37 -5.53 -4.56 18.01
N PHE A 38 -4.75 -3.52 18.35
CA PHE A 38 -3.44 -3.25 17.75
C PHE A 38 -2.44 -4.37 18.05
N ASP A 39 -2.31 -4.78 19.32
CA ASP A 39 -1.42 -5.86 19.73
C ASP A 39 -1.83 -7.18 19.07
N SER A 40 -3.13 -7.45 19.00
CA SER A 40 -3.64 -8.64 18.29
C SER A 40 -3.26 -8.65 16.81
N ILE A 41 -3.31 -7.50 16.11
CA ILE A 41 -2.89 -7.40 14.71
C ILE A 41 -1.38 -7.70 14.58
N LEU A 42 -0.55 -7.16 15.47
CA LEU A 42 0.89 -7.42 15.50
C LEU A 42 1.22 -8.91 15.73
N ASP A 43 0.51 -9.53 16.68
CA ASP A 43 0.79 -10.89 17.11
C ASP A 43 0.28 -11.94 16.12
N THR A 44 -0.87 -11.69 15.49
CA THR A 44 -1.56 -12.73 14.68
C THR A 44 -1.21 -12.69 13.19
N GLN A 45 -0.79 -11.54 12.65
CA GLN A 45 -0.44 -11.44 11.23
C GLN A 45 1.01 -11.84 10.98
N LYS A 46 1.18 -13.08 10.50
CA LYS A 46 2.48 -13.65 10.12
C LYS A 46 2.57 -13.86 8.61
N PHE A 47 3.77 -13.73 8.06
CA PHE A 47 4.06 -13.84 6.64
C PHE A 47 4.98 -15.03 6.35
N LYS A 48 4.78 -15.67 5.19
CA LYS A 48 5.58 -16.82 4.74
C LYS A 48 6.90 -16.39 4.10
N ASP A 49 7.58 -15.43 4.71
CA ASP A 49 8.87 -14.92 4.28
C ASP A 49 9.81 -14.95 5.49
N PRO A 50 10.86 -15.81 5.48
CA PRO A 50 11.75 -15.96 6.62
C PRO A 50 12.48 -14.68 7.02
N ASP A 51 12.66 -13.73 6.09
CA ASP A 51 13.36 -12.47 6.37
C ASP A 51 12.43 -11.43 7.01
N VAL A 52 11.12 -11.57 6.83
CA VAL A 52 10.09 -10.62 7.31
C VAL A 52 8.81 -11.33 7.75
N GLU A 53 8.93 -12.18 8.78
CA GLU A 53 7.81 -13.00 9.27
C GLU A 53 6.73 -12.16 9.96
N ASN A 54 7.11 -11.09 10.65
CA ASN A 54 6.21 -10.22 11.41
C ASN A 54 6.04 -8.86 10.76
N ILE A 55 4.96 -8.13 11.11
CA ILE A 55 4.75 -6.76 10.65
C ILE A 55 5.97 -5.88 10.97
N LEU A 56 6.51 -6.00 12.19
CA LEU A 56 7.62 -5.18 12.67
C LEU A 56 8.97 -5.55 12.05
N ASP A 57 9.09 -6.63 11.29
CA ASP A 57 10.33 -7.03 10.63
C ASP A 57 10.55 -6.29 9.30
N HIS A 58 9.50 -5.67 8.75
CA HIS A 58 9.56 -4.99 7.46
C HIS A 58 10.32 -3.67 7.54
N ASP A 59 11.11 -3.35 6.51
CA ASP A 59 11.92 -2.14 6.45
C ASP A 59 11.10 -0.85 6.52
N TYR A 60 9.98 -0.84 5.79
CA TYR A 60 8.97 0.21 5.83
C TYR A 60 7.64 -0.38 6.26
N ILE A 61 7.05 0.23 7.28
CA ILE A 61 5.75 -0.16 7.80
C ILE A 61 4.86 1.05 7.69
N PHE A 62 3.85 1.00 6.83
CA PHE A 62 2.78 2.00 6.79
C PHE A 62 1.56 1.41 7.49
N TRP A 63 1.03 2.11 8.47
CA TRP A 63 -0.16 1.69 9.20
C TRP A 63 -1.23 2.76 9.07
N MET A 64 -2.37 2.38 8.50
CA MET A 64 -3.47 3.27 8.20
C MET A 64 -4.81 2.69 8.63
N GLY A 65 -5.85 3.52 8.61
CA GLY A 65 -7.23 3.08 8.72
C GLY A 65 -8.04 3.88 9.74
N ASP A 66 -9.23 3.36 10.05
CA ASP A 66 -10.10 3.89 11.11
C ASP A 66 -9.62 3.36 12.47
N MET A 67 -8.68 4.08 13.06
CA MET A 67 -8.12 3.76 14.37
C MET A 67 -9.08 4.12 15.51
N ASN A 68 -10.18 4.84 15.23
CA ASN A 68 -11.26 5.15 16.17
C ASN A 68 -10.87 5.90 17.46
N PHE A 69 -9.64 6.42 17.57
CA PHE A 69 -9.25 7.30 18.68
C PHE A 69 -10.01 8.62 18.63
N ARG A 70 -10.33 9.14 19.82
CA ARG A 70 -11.21 10.30 20.03
C ARG A 70 -10.48 11.44 20.74
N LEU A 71 -11.18 12.55 20.93
CA LEU A 71 -10.73 13.64 21.79
C LEU A 71 -11.29 13.42 23.20
N ASP A 72 -10.42 13.39 24.21
CA ASP A 72 -10.83 13.37 25.61
C ASP A 72 -10.92 14.78 26.20
N ASN A 73 -11.49 14.89 27.40
CA ASN A 73 -11.47 16.11 28.22
C ASN A 73 -12.01 17.39 27.54
N MET A 74 -12.84 17.25 26.50
CA MET A 74 -13.44 18.38 25.79
C MET A 74 -14.92 18.09 25.47
N SER A 75 -15.78 19.10 25.67
CA SER A 75 -17.17 19.06 25.22
C SER A 75 -17.27 19.28 23.70
N LYS A 76 -18.39 18.88 23.10
CA LYS A 76 -18.64 19.12 21.67
C LYS A 76 -18.58 20.63 21.35
N GLN A 77 -19.14 21.50 22.20
CA GLN A 77 -19.11 22.94 21.98
C GLN A 77 -17.68 23.49 21.95
N GLU A 78 -16.82 23.05 22.88
CA GLU A 78 -15.41 23.47 22.93
C GLU A 78 -14.63 22.99 21.71
N VAL A 79 -14.89 21.76 21.25
CA VAL A 79 -14.27 21.22 20.03
C VAL A 79 -14.71 22.01 18.80
N MET A 80 -16.01 22.26 18.63
CA MET A 80 -16.53 23.04 17.52
C MET A 80 -15.93 24.44 17.48
N LYS A 81 -15.88 25.13 18.63
CA LYS A 81 -15.24 26.45 18.74
C LYS A 81 -13.77 26.42 18.35
N ALA A 82 -13.01 25.43 18.82
CA ALA A 82 -11.59 25.31 18.47
C ALA A 82 -11.39 24.99 16.98
N ILE A 83 -12.32 24.28 16.32
CA ILE A 83 -12.31 24.07 14.86
C ILE A 83 -12.55 25.40 14.14
N GLU A 84 -13.54 26.19 14.57
CA GLU A 84 -13.85 27.51 14.01
C GLU A 84 -12.66 28.47 14.14
N ASP A 85 -12.01 28.47 15.31
CA ASP A 85 -10.80 29.26 15.61
C ASP A 85 -9.54 28.71 14.93
N GLN A 86 -9.64 27.60 14.18
CA GLN A 86 -8.51 26.87 13.56
C GLN A 86 -7.42 26.46 14.58
N ASN A 87 -7.78 26.33 15.86
CA ASN A 87 -6.86 25.97 16.94
C ASN A 87 -6.72 24.44 17.05
N LEU A 88 -6.18 23.82 15.99
CA LEU A 88 -5.97 22.37 15.95
C LEU A 88 -4.98 21.90 17.02
N ARG A 89 -4.04 22.76 17.43
CA ARG A 89 -3.07 22.43 18.49
C ARG A 89 -3.77 22.06 19.81
N LYS A 90 -4.77 22.85 20.22
CA LYS A 90 -5.55 22.57 21.44
C LYS A 90 -6.25 21.22 21.37
N LEU A 91 -6.83 20.90 20.21
CA LEU A 91 -7.51 19.63 19.98
C LEU A 91 -6.53 18.45 20.01
N LEU A 92 -5.38 18.56 19.32
CA LEU A 92 -4.38 17.50 19.23
C LEU A 92 -3.70 17.18 20.56
N GLN A 93 -3.67 18.12 21.51
CA GLN A 93 -3.23 17.88 22.90
C GLN A 93 -4.18 16.98 23.68
N ASN A 94 -5.42 16.83 23.22
CA ASN A 94 -6.44 16.00 23.83
C ASN A 94 -6.77 14.76 22.97
N ASP A 95 -5.98 14.50 21.92
CA ASP A 95 -6.14 13.37 21.02
C ASP A 95 -5.62 12.08 21.66
N GLN A 96 -6.51 11.10 21.86
CA GLN A 96 -6.17 9.85 22.53
C GLN A 96 -5.01 9.10 21.87
N LEU A 97 -4.93 9.09 20.53
CA LEU A 97 -3.82 8.41 19.85
C LEU A 97 -2.48 9.08 20.18
N ASN A 98 -2.42 10.41 20.15
CA ASN A 98 -1.19 11.13 20.52
C ASN A 98 -0.80 10.86 21.98
N MET A 99 -1.76 10.90 22.92
CA MET A 99 -1.50 10.62 24.33
C MET A 99 -0.97 9.18 24.52
N CYS A 100 -1.63 8.17 23.95
CA CYS A 100 -1.17 6.79 24.03
C CYS A 100 0.19 6.56 23.37
N ARG A 101 0.52 7.31 22.31
CA ARG A 101 1.85 7.27 21.67
C ARG A 101 2.94 7.90 22.53
N GLU A 102 2.64 9.02 23.18
CA GLU A 102 3.56 9.70 24.11
C GLU A 102 3.86 8.83 25.33
N GLU A 103 2.87 8.08 25.81
CA GLU A 103 3.01 7.09 26.89
C GLU A 103 3.67 5.77 26.43
N GLY A 104 3.89 5.59 25.13
CA GLY A 104 4.49 4.38 24.56
C GLY A 104 3.60 3.15 24.54
N LEU A 105 2.28 3.31 24.74
CA LEU A 105 1.30 2.22 24.78
C LEU A 105 0.95 1.66 23.41
N ILE A 106 1.06 2.47 22.37
CA ILE A 106 0.74 2.10 21.00
C ILE A 106 1.60 2.91 20.03
N PHE A 107 2.02 2.34 18.91
CA PHE A 107 2.74 3.07 17.85
C PHE A 107 3.98 3.86 18.33
N ALA A 108 4.65 3.44 19.42
CA ALA A 108 5.70 4.20 20.09
C ALA A 108 6.87 4.63 19.17
N HIS A 109 7.23 3.79 18.19
CA HIS A 109 8.30 4.07 17.24
C HIS A 109 7.81 4.57 15.88
N PHE A 110 6.51 4.71 15.71
CA PHE A 110 5.92 5.19 14.47
C PHE A 110 5.88 6.72 14.44
N ARG A 111 6.07 7.26 13.25
CA ARG A 111 5.95 8.67 12.92
C ARG A 111 4.58 8.92 12.30
N GLU A 112 4.10 10.14 12.51
CA GLU A 112 2.93 10.67 11.82
C GLU A 112 3.28 12.07 11.33
N ALA A 113 2.79 12.43 10.15
CA ALA A 113 3.00 13.78 9.62
C ALA A 113 2.14 14.78 10.42
N PRO A 114 2.55 16.05 10.56
CA PRO A 114 1.75 17.03 11.27
C PRO A 114 0.33 17.15 10.68
N ILE A 115 -0.69 16.97 11.52
CA ILE A 115 -2.09 17.11 11.12
C ILE A 115 -2.40 18.60 10.95
N LYS A 116 -2.76 18.98 9.72
CA LYS A 116 -3.12 20.36 9.34
C LYS A 116 -4.54 20.47 8.80
N PHE A 117 -5.36 19.44 9.05
CA PHE A 117 -6.75 19.36 8.62
C PHE A 117 -7.65 19.10 9.85
N PRO A 118 -8.92 19.58 9.83
CA PRO A 118 -9.83 19.38 10.94
C PRO A 118 -10.25 17.91 11.08
N PRO A 119 -10.90 17.53 12.20
CA PRO A 119 -11.36 16.16 12.44
C PRO A 119 -12.12 15.53 11.25
N SER A 120 -11.78 14.29 10.91
CA SER A 120 -12.34 13.55 9.76
C SER A 120 -13.65 12.84 10.08
N TYR A 121 -14.07 12.81 11.34
CA TYR A 121 -15.27 12.17 11.85
C TYR A 121 -15.93 13.09 12.91
N LYS A 122 -17.25 13.06 13.16
CA LYS A 122 -18.34 12.41 12.43
C LYS A 122 -19.18 13.48 11.72
N PHE A 123 -19.48 13.27 10.45
CA PHE A 123 -20.32 14.17 9.66
C PHE A 123 -21.74 13.63 9.48
N ASP A 124 -22.70 14.52 9.25
CA ASP A 124 -23.98 14.14 8.69
C ASP A 124 -23.78 13.77 7.22
N VAL A 125 -24.19 12.56 6.84
CA VAL A 125 -23.99 12.01 5.49
C VAL A 125 -24.60 12.96 4.44
N GLY A 126 -23.86 13.18 3.36
CA GLY A 126 -24.23 14.13 2.30
C GLY A 126 -23.80 15.57 2.57
N THR A 127 -23.22 15.88 3.74
CA THR A 127 -22.87 17.25 4.15
C THR A 127 -21.43 17.37 4.65
N ASP A 128 -21.04 18.61 5.01
CA ASP A 128 -19.81 18.93 5.75
C ASP A 128 -20.12 19.40 7.18
N VAL A 129 -21.32 19.12 7.68
CA VAL A 129 -21.78 19.46 9.04
C VAL A 129 -21.45 18.31 9.98
N TYR A 130 -20.86 18.62 11.14
CA TYR A 130 -20.56 17.62 12.17
C TYR A 130 -21.84 17.17 12.90
N ASP A 131 -21.95 15.85 13.14
CA ASP A 131 -23.10 15.07 13.63
C ASP A 131 -24.19 15.87 14.36
N THR A 132 -25.30 16.18 13.68
CA THR A 132 -26.47 16.83 14.29
C THR A 132 -27.48 15.83 14.85
N GLY A 133 -27.19 14.52 14.76
CA GLY A 133 -28.04 13.46 15.29
C GLY A 133 -28.12 13.41 16.81
N ALA A 134 -28.99 12.54 17.34
CA ALA A 134 -29.26 12.44 18.78
C ALA A 134 -28.02 12.06 19.63
N LYS A 135 -27.03 11.40 19.03
CA LYS A 135 -25.80 10.98 19.74
C LYS A 135 -24.76 12.10 19.86
N GLN A 136 -24.90 13.18 19.09
CA GLN A 136 -24.05 14.37 19.11
C GLN A 136 -22.56 14.02 19.29
N ARG A 137 -22.03 13.14 18.43
CA ARG A 137 -20.63 12.68 18.55
C ARG A 137 -19.69 13.87 18.44
N ILE A 138 -18.69 13.89 19.32
CA ILE A 138 -17.62 14.89 19.30
C ILE A 138 -16.77 14.64 18.06
N PRO A 139 -16.43 15.68 17.28
CA PRO A 139 -15.51 15.54 16.16
C PRO A 139 -14.15 14.97 16.59
N ALA A 140 -13.62 13.99 15.85
CA ALA A 140 -12.34 13.34 16.12
C ALA A 140 -11.56 12.96 14.85
N TRP A 141 -10.24 12.79 14.98
CA TRP A 141 -9.38 12.20 13.96
C TRP A 141 -9.33 10.68 14.14
N CYS A 142 -10.41 10.01 13.71
CA CYS A 142 -10.48 8.55 13.72
C CYS A 142 -9.57 7.94 12.63
N ASP A 143 -9.45 8.61 11.49
CA ASP A 143 -8.76 8.11 10.29
C ASP A 143 -7.31 8.63 10.26
N ARG A 144 -6.34 7.72 10.40
CA ARG A 144 -4.92 8.07 10.62
C ARG A 144 -3.99 7.29 9.71
N ILE A 145 -2.83 7.86 9.40
CA ILE A 145 -1.76 7.20 8.64
C ILE A 145 -0.43 7.47 9.33
N LEU A 146 0.19 6.41 9.84
CA LEU A 146 1.48 6.43 10.51
C LEU A 146 2.47 5.57 9.73
N TRP A 147 3.76 5.79 9.96
CA TRP A 147 4.79 4.93 9.40
C TRP A 147 5.95 4.71 10.36
N HIS A 148 6.54 3.52 10.28
CA HIS A 148 7.83 3.22 10.87
C HIS A 148 8.82 2.87 9.75
N ARG A 149 10.10 3.08 10.03
CA ARG A 149 11.18 2.60 9.18
C ARG A 149 12.32 2.08 10.04
N HIS A 150 12.89 0.97 9.63
CA HIS A 150 14.15 0.52 10.20
C HIS A 150 15.32 1.29 9.60
N LYS A 151 16.28 1.65 10.46
CA LYS A 151 17.59 2.14 10.02
C LYS A 151 18.49 0.94 9.76
N THR A 152 18.19 0.18 8.71
CA THR A 152 19.04 -0.93 8.28
C THR A 152 20.03 -0.41 7.26
N THR A 153 21.32 -0.67 7.49
CA THR A 153 22.39 -0.26 6.57
C THR A 153 22.38 -1.19 5.35
N TYR A 154 21.62 -0.82 4.31
CA TYR A 154 21.66 -1.48 3.01
C TYR A 154 22.90 -1.01 2.22
N GLY A 155 24.08 -1.41 2.70
CA GLY A 155 25.35 -0.89 2.19
C GLY A 155 25.48 0.61 2.40
N LYS A 156 25.38 1.41 1.33
CA LYS A 156 25.40 2.89 1.39
C LYS A 156 24.01 3.54 1.33
N CYS A 157 22.94 2.74 1.37
CA CYS A 157 21.56 3.23 1.27
C CYS A 157 20.96 3.41 2.68
N ASP A 158 20.67 4.66 3.06
CA ASP A 158 19.85 4.98 4.24
C ASP A 158 18.39 5.12 3.80
N LEU A 159 17.52 4.30 4.38
CA LEU A 159 16.09 4.33 4.11
C LEU A 159 15.49 5.62 4.67
N GLN A 160 14.77 6.38 3.85
CA GLN A 160 14.10 7.61 4.29
C GLN A 160 12.66 7.66 3.80
N VAL A 161 11.84 8.45 4.50
CA VAL A 161 10.48 8.82 4.09
C VAL A 161 10.41 10.33 4.08
N SER A 162 10.15 10.91 2.92
CA SER A 162 9.92 12.35 2.74
C SER A 162 8.45 12.59 2.45
N VAL A 163 7.73 13.16 3.41
CA VAL A 163 6.29 13.42 3.28
C VAL A 163 6.08 14.62 2.36
N LEU A 164 5.28 14.42 1.32
CA LEU A 164 4.85 15.47 0.40
C LEU A 164 3.54 16.10 0.86
N GLN A 165 2.57 15.27 1.28
CA GLN A 165 1.24 15.76 1.69
C GLN A 165 0.59 14.80 2.69
N TYR A 166 -0.07 15.36 3.71
CA TYR A 166 -0.97 14.62 4.61
C TYR A 166 -2.24 15.45 4.80
N THR A 167 -3.38 14.98 4.30
CA THR A 167 -4.61 15.78 4.25
C THR A 167 -5.88 14.93 4.30
N SER A 168 -7.01 15.59 4.59
CA SER A 168 -8.36 15.04 4.50
C SER A 168 -9.15 15.71 3.37
N HIS A 169 -10.04 14.95 2.73
CA HIS A 169 -10.73 15.36 1.51
C HIS A 169 -12.22 15.62 1.77
N LYS A 170 -12.55 16.85 2.20
CA LYS A 170 -13.93 17.27 2.51
C LYS A 170 -14.92 17.14 1.34
N ARG A 171 -14.44 17.23 0.10
CA ARG A 171 -15.27 17.16 -1.12
C ARG A 171 -16.06 15.86 -1.27
N TYR A 172 -15.62 14.78 -0.61
CA TYR A 172 -16.34 13.50 -0.62
C TYR A 172 -17.32 13.45 0.57
N ARG A 173 -18.60 13.25 0.26
CA ARG A 173 -19.71 13.38 1.22
C ARG A 173 -20.58 12.13 1.33
N SER A 174 -20.19 11.03 0.68
CA SER A 174 -20.94 9.76 0.71
C SER A 174 -20.85 9.02 2.04
N SER A 175 -19.94 9.41 2.92
CA SER A 175 -19.71 8.81 4.24
C SER A 175 -19.76 9.88 5.33
N ASP A 176 -19.97 9.44 6.57
CA ASP A 176 -19.80 10.24 7.79
C ASP A 176 -18.33 10.41 8.18
N HIS A 177 -17.41 9.76 7.46
CA HIS A 177 -15.97 10.01 7.49
C HIS A 177 -15.50 10.73 6.21
N LYS A 178 -14.44 11.54 6.34
CA LYS A 178 -13.77 12.16 5.19
C LYS A 178 -12.48 11.40 4.85
N PRO A 179 -12.24 11.01 3.58
CA PRO A 179 -11.03 10.30 3.20
C PRO A 179 -9.77 11.02 3.64
N VAL A 180 -8.77 10.28 4.13
CA VAL A 180 -7.46 10.80 4.54
C VAL A 180 -6.38 10.18 3.65
N THR A 181 -5.41 10.99 3.21
CA THR A 181 -4.32 10.54 2.34
C THR A 181 -2.98 11.04 2.84
N LEU A 182 -1.97 10.17 2.75
CA LEU A 182 -0.55 10.49 2.88
C LEU A 182 0.14 10.23 1.55
N THR A 183 0.84 11.24 1.02
CA THR A 183 1.73 11.10 -0.14
C THR A 183 3.16 11.31 0.34
N ALA A 184 4.04 10.37 0.04
CA ALA A 184 5.44 10.41 0.45
C ALA A 184 6.36 9.81 -0.61
N MET A 185 7.60 10.28 -0.65
CA MET A 185 8.70 9.63 -1.36
C MET A 185 9.46 8.74 -0.37
N ILE A 186 9.78 7.52 -0.78
CA ILE A 186 10.62 6.60 0.00
C ILE A 186 11.91 6.29 -0.75
N THR A 187 12.98 6.09 0.00
CA THR A 187 14.26 5.65 -0.56
C THR A 187 14.24 4.13 -0.78
N VAL A 188 14.66 3.68 -1.95
CA VAL A 188 14.94 2.26 -2.23
C VAL A 188 16.40 2.11 -2.64
N ILE A 189 16.89 0.87 -2.77
CA ILE A 189 18.29 0.62 -3.14
C ILE A 189 18.57 1.27 -4.52
N PRO A 190 19.61 2.13 -4.68
CA PRO A 190 19.87 2.88 -5.91
C PRO A 190 20.13 2.03 -7.17
N LYS A 191 20.59 0.80 -6.96
CA LYS A 191 20.82 -0.22 -7.99
C LYS A 191 20.21 -1.52 -7.47
N PRO A 192 18.88 -1.65 -7.49
CA PRO A 192 18.26 -2.86 -6.98
C PRO A 192 18.80 -4.06 -7.79
N PRO A 193 18.89 -5.26 -7.20
CA PRO A 193 19.21 -6.45 -7.97
C PRO A 193 18.33 -6.49 -9.21
N ARG A 194 18.93 -6.77 -10.37
CA ARG A 194 18.21 -6.91 -11.63
C ARG A 194 17.02 -7.83 -11.38
N SER A 195 15.84 -7.41 -11.84
CA SER A 195 14.60 -8.17 -11.67
C SER A 195 14.86 -9.65 -11.98
N PRO A 196 14.37 -10.59 -11.14
CA PRO A 196 14.58 -12.02 -11.33
C PRO A 196 14.40 -12.49 -12.77
N VAL A 197 13.49 -11.87 -13.51
CA VAL A 197 13.27 -12.08 -14.93
C VAL A 197 13.59 -10.80 -15.72
N GLN A 198 14.43 -10.93 -16.74
CA GLN A 198 14.77 -9.84 -17.66
C GLN A 198 14.31 -10.16 -19.07
N PHE A 199 13.51 -9.29 -19.68
CA PHE A 199 13.05 -9.44 -21.05
C PHE A 199 14.03 -8.84 -22.08
N GLN A 200 14.07 -9.49 -23.23
CA GLN A 200 14.70 -9.08 -24.47
C GLN A 200 13.67 -9.30 -25.59
N GLN A 201 12.74 -8.36 -25.72
CA GLN A 201 11.72 -8.33 -26.77
C GLN A 201 12.07 -7.30 -27.85
N GLU A 202 11.52 -7.48 -29.04
CA GLU A 202 11.59 -6.48 -30.11
C GLU A 202 10.77 -5.23 -29.75
N SER A 203 11.18 -4.07 -30.29
CA SER A 203 10.55 -2.77 -29.98
C SER A 203 9.20 -2.57 -30.63
N ASP A 204 8.89 -3.32 -31.70
CA ASP A 204 7.70 -3.12 -32.52
C ASP A 204 7.08 -4.46 -32.89
N TRP A 205 5.98 -4.80 -32.25
CA TRP A 205 5.19 -5.98 -32.55
C TRP A 205 4.16 -5.68 -33.63
N LYS A 206 3.92 -6.66 -34.49
CA LYS A 206 2.84 -6.56 -35.48
C LYS A 206 1.69 -7.45 -35.07
N ALA A 207 0.50 -6.87 -35.04
CA ALA A 207 -0.74 -7.63 -34.93
C ALA A 207 -0.83 -8.62 -36.11
N GLY A 208 -1.32 -9.84 -35.83
CA GLY A 208 -1.39 -10.90 -36.82
C GLY A 208 -0.06 -11.57 -37.19
N THR A 209 1.06 -11.24 -36.55
CA THR A 209 2.31 -12.02 -36.66
C THR A 209 2.62 -12.74 -35.36
N THR A 210 3.35 -13.86 -35.45
CA THR A 210 3.93 -14.48 -34.25
C THR A 210 5.10 -13.61 -33.80
N ASN A 211 5.08 -13.17 -32.54
CA ASN A 211 6.12 -12.32 -31.98
C ASN A 211 6.92 -13.12 -30.94
N THR A 212 8.25 -13.05 -31.03
CA THR A 212 9.16 -13.82 -30.19
C THR A 212 9.66 -12.97 -29.02
N VAL A 213 9.64 -13.56 -27.84
CA VAL A 213 10.19 -12.98 -26.62
C VAL A 213 11.31 -13.87 -26.12
N ARG A 214 12.46 -13.26 -25.85
CA ARG A 214 13.51 -13.88 -25.07
C ARG A 214 13.49 -13.31 -23.66
N TYR A 215 13.70 -14.14 -22.65
CA TYR A 215 13.88 -13.68 -21.29
C TYR A 215 14.93 -14.48 -20.53
N HIS A 216 15.53 -13.87 -19.51
CA HIS A 216 16.53 -14.49 -18.66
C HIS A 216 15.99 -14.59 -17.24
N VAL A 217 16.13 -15.76 -16.63
CA VAL A 217 15.81 -15.97 -15.22
C VAL A 217 17.11 -15.98 -14.43
N ASN A 218 17.16 -15.23 -13.34
CA ASN A 218 18.25 -15.27 -12.38
C ASN A 218 18.38 -16.71 -11.83
N ARG A 219 19.59 -17.26 -11.85
CA ARG A 219 19.92 -18.64 -11.42
C ARG A 219 19.42 -19.02 -10.02
N HIS A 220 19.15 -18.06 -9.15
CA HIS A 220 18.67 -18.29 -7.78
C HIS A 220 17.14 -18.41 -7.70
N VAL A 221 16.42 -18.22 -8.81
CA VAL A 221 14.96 -18.21 -8.84
C VAL A 221 14.46 -19.53 -9.40
N LYS A 222 13.64 -20.21 -8.61
CA LYS A 222 12.93 -21.42 -9.06
C LYS A 222 11.69 -21.01 -9.85
N THR A 223 11.58 -21.47 -11.08
CA THR A 223 10.39 -21.32 -11.93
C THR A 223 9.58 -22.60 -11.94
N VAL A 224 8.28 -22.49 -12.22
CA VAL A 224 7.38 -23.65 -12.36
C VAL A 224 6.59 -23.58 -13.66
N SER A 225 6.09 -24.74 -14.13
CA SER A 225 5.39 -24.85 -15.42
C SER A 225 4.08 -24.04 -15.53
N SER A 226 3.60 -23.52 -14.39
CA SER A 226 2.41 -22.67 -14.29
C SER A 226 2.74 -21.20 -14.06
N ASP A 227 4.00 -20.82 -14.20
CA ASP A 227 4.39 -19.43 -14.40
C ASP A 227 3.98 -19.00 -15.82
N TRP A 228 3.68 -17.72 -15.99
CA TRP A 228 3.14 -17.19 -17.23
C TRP A 228 3.65 -15.78 -17.53
N ILE A 229 3.62 -15.41 -18.81
CA ILE A 229 3.98 -14.08 -19.28
C ILE A 229 2.73 -13.48 -19.90
N GLY A 230 2.25 -12.37 -19.32
CA GLY A 230 1.14 -11.59 -19.87
C GLY A 230 1.63 -10.42 -20.70
N LEU A 231 0.90 -10.09 -21.76
CA LEU A 231 1.02 -8.86 -22.52
C LEU A 231 0.00 -7.85 -21.98
N TYR A 232 0.43 -6.65 -21.62
CA TYR A 232 -0.41 -5.61 -21.02
C TYR A 232 -0.25 -4.29 -21.77
N GLN A 233 -1.32 -3.52 -21.86
CA GLN A 233 -1.21 -2.10 -22.21
C GLN A 233 -0.59 -1.34 -21.02
N VAL A 234 0.28 -0.35 -21.27
CA VAL A 234 1.12 0.27 -20.21
C VAL A 234 0.33 0.97 -19.09
N ASP A 235 -0.95 1.26 -19.30
CA ASP A 235 -1.87 1.88 -18.33
C ASP A 235 -2.69 0.89 -17.49
N PHE A 236 -2.35 -0.41 -17.51
CA PHE A 236 -3.00 -1.43 -16.67
C PHE A 236 -2.81 -1.16 -15.15
N TYR A 237 -3.80 -1.55 -14.35
CA TYR A 237 -3.77 -1.40 -12.89
C TYR A 237 -4.13 -2.69 -12.13
N GLU A 238 -4.55 -3.74 -12.84
CA GLU A 238 -4.83 -5.09 -12.30
C GLU A 238 -4.17 -6.16 -13.18
N PHE A 239 -3.70 -7.26 -12.59
CA PHE A 239 -2.97 -8.31 -13.32
C PHE A 239 -3.85 -9.17 -14.23
N ASP A 240 -5.18 -9.11 -14.10
CA ASP A 240 -6.14 -9.78 -14.99
C ASP A 240 -6.47 -8.98 -16.26
N GLN A 241 -6.00 -7.73 -16.37
CA GLN A 241 -6.14 -6.88 -17.55
C GLN A 241 -5.14 -7.21 -18.68
N TYR A 242 -4.54 -8.39 -18.66
CA TYR A 242 -3.69 -8.81 -19.77
C TYR A 242 -4.50 -8.89 -21.06
N VAL A 243 -3.90 -8.47 -22.17
CA VAL A 243 -4.48 -8.61 -23.50
C VAL A 243 -4.46 -10.07 -23.93
N THR A 244 -3.33 -10.72 -23.69
CA THR A 244 -3.12 -12.15 -23.93
C THR A 244 -1.96 -12.65 -23.06
N TYR A 245 -1.80 -13.96 -22.96
CA TYR A 245 -0.74 -14.56 -22.16
C TYR A 245 -0.22 -15.85 -22.79
N ILE A 246 0.95 -16.26 -22.31
CA ILE A 246 1.55 -17.55 -22.59
C ILE A 246 2.07 -18.16 -21.30
N TRP A 247 2.15 -19.49 -21.24
CA TRP A 247 2.88 -20.16 -20.18
C TRP A 247 4.38 -19.95 -20.39
N ALA A 248 5.08 -19.52 -19.35
CA ALA A 248 6.46 -19.10 -19.48
C ALA A 248 7.38 -20.26 -19.88
N LEU A 249 7.07 -21.48 -19.46
CA LEU A 249 7.91 -22.67 -19.69
C LEU A 249 7.33 -23.67 -20.70
N VAL A 250 6.04 -23.59 -21.04
CA VAL A 250 5.42 -24.59 -21.93
C VAL A 250 5.68 -24.21 -23.39
N GLY A 251 6.35 -25.11 -24.11
CA GLY A 251 6.78 -24.83 -25.49
C GLY A 251 7.95 -23.84 -25.55
N ALA A 252 8.62 -23.60 -24.42
CA ALA A 252 9.75 -22.70 -24.33
C ALA A 252 11.06 -23.42 -24.71
N GLU A 253 11.88 -22.77 -25.53
CA GLU A 253 13.22 -23.26 -25.87
C GLU A 253 14.23 -22.61 -24.93
N SER A 254 14.93 -23.43 -24.13
CA SER A 254 15.94 -22.96 -23.18
C SER A 254 17.34 -23.10 -23.76
N SER A 255 18.13 -22.02 -23.67
CA SER A 255 19.52 -21.98 -24.12
C SER A 255 20.41 -21.26 -23.10
N GLU A 256 21.74 -21.29 -23.29
CA GLU A 256 22.66 -20.46 -22.50
C GLU A 256 22.34 -18.96 -22.62
N THR A 257 21.67 -18.55 -23.70
CA THR A 257 21.26 -17.16 -23.97
C THR A 257 19.86 -16.82 -23.44
N GLY A 258 19.28 -17.66 -22.58
CA GLY A 258 17.96 -17.46 -21.99
C GLY A 258 16.87 -18.36 -22.57
N VAL A 259 15.63 -18.07 -22.18
CA VAL A 259 14.42 -18.81 -22.56
C VAL A 259 13.68 -18.04 -23.65
N VAL A 260 13.28 -18.74 -24.70
CA VAL A 260 12.56 -18.19 -25.85
C VAL A 260 11.14 -18.72 -25.87
N VAL A 261 10.19 -17.81 -26.04
CA VAL A 261 8.75 -18.10 -26.13
C VAL A 261 8.10 -17.26 -27.22
N ASN A 262 6.96 -17.73 -27.74
CA ASN A 262 6.28 -17.12 -28.88
C ASN A 262 4.84 -16.75 -28.54
N PHE A 263 4.49 -15.48 -28.73
CA PHE A 263 3.10 -15.05 -28.76
C PHE A 263 2.55 -15.29 -30.15
N SER A 264 1.61 -16.22 -30.26
CA SER A 264 1.05 -16.62 -31.55
C SER A 264 0.17 -15.50 -32.13
N ALA A 265 0.30 -15.28 -33.44
CA ALA A 265 -0.54 -14.36 -34.22
C ALA A 265 -2.04 -14.45 -33.92
N ARG A 266 -2.54 -15.68 -33.69
CA ARG A 266 -3.96 -15.95 -33.42
C ARG A 266 -4.51 -15.33 -32.13
N TYR A 267 -3.62 -14.95 -31.21
CA TYR A 267 -3.98 -14.34 -29.92
C TYR A 267 -3.47 -12.90 -29.81
N LEU A 268 -2.97 -12.33 -30.90
CA LEU A 268 -2.45 -10.96 -31.00
C LEU A 268 -3.31 -10.13 -31.96
N ASP A 269 -4.60 -10.04 -31.64
CA ASP A 269 -5.53 -9.08 -32.25
C ASP A 269 -5.66 -7.87 -31.30
N VAL A 270 -4.68 -6.97 -31.40
CA VAL A 270 -4.49 -5.85 -30.45
C VAL A 270 -4.51 -4.52 -31.20
N LYS A 271 -4.99 -3.47 -30.53
CA LYS A 271 -4.97 -2.12 -31.09
C LYS A 271 -3.53 -1.58 -31.07
N PRO A 272 -3.18 -0.64 -31.95
CA PRO A 272 -1.91 0.10 -31.81
C PRO A 272 -1.85 0.81 -30.44
N GLY A 273 -0.72 0.71 -29.75
CA GLY A 273 -0.53 1.30 -28.42
C GLY A 273 0.85 1.00 -27.86
N ASP A 274 1.10 1.44 -26.62
CA ASP A 274 2.29 1.04 -25.87
C ASP A 274 1.95 -0.15 -24.97
N TYR A 275 2.78 -1.19 -25.04
CA TYR A 275 2.62 -2.46 -24.35
C TYR A 275 3.84 -2.80 -23.48
N CYS A 276 3.64 -3.65 -22.49
CA CYS A 276 4.71 -4.26 -21.71
C CYS A 276 4.41 -5.74 -21.41
N LEU A 277 5.47 -6.51 -21.16
CA LEU A 277 5.39 -7.91 -20.74
C LEU A 277 5.62 -8.02 -19.24
N CYS A 278 4.82 -8.84 -18.57
CA CYS A 278 4.98 -9.14 -17.14
C CYS A 278 5.15 -10.65 -16.96
N TYR A 279 6.27 -11.08 -16.36
CA TYR A 279 6.43 -12.46 -15.91
C TYR A 279 5.80 -12.61 -14.53
N LEU A 280 4.82 -13.49 -14.41
CA LEU A 280 4.09 -13.76 -13.19
C LEU A 280 4.27 -15.22 -12.77
N THR A 281 4.53 -15.45 -11.49
CA THR A 281 4.52 -16.81 -10.95
C THR A 281 3.11 -17.37 -10.93
N LYS A 282 2.96 -18.69 -10.73
CA LYS A 282 1.66 -19.33 -10.43
C LYS A 282 0.86 -18.59 -9.32
N LYS A 283 1.55 -17.93 -8.38
CA LYS A 283 0.95 -17.19 -7.26
C LYS A 283 0.79 -15.69 -7.54
N TYR A 284 0.85 -15.27 -8.81
CA TYR A 284 0.72 -13.87 -9.23
C TYR A 284 1.79 -12.93 -8.66
N SER A 285 3.00 -13.46 -8.40
CA SER A 285 4.15 -12.62 -8.04
C SER A 285 4.84 -12.12 -9.30
N LEU A 286 5.00 -10.81 -9.45
CA LEU A 286 5.69 -10.20 -10.59
C LEU A 286 7.21 -10.42 -10.44
N MET A 287 7.79 -11.22 -11.33
CA MET A 287 9.21 -11.55 -11.31
C MET A 287 10.04 -10.72 -12.29
N GLY A 288 9.38 -10.03 -13.22
CA GLY A 288 10.02 -9.20 -14.23
C GLY A 288 8.98 -8.44 -15.04
N MET A 289 9.33 -7.22 -15.45
CA MET A 289 8.54 -6.40 -16.35
C MET A 289 9.44 -5.84 -17.45
N SER A 290 9.00 -5.91 -18.70
CA SER A 290 9.76 -5.36 -19.82
C SER A 290 9.73 -3.83 -19.82
N LYS A 291 10.64 -3.20 -20.56
CA LYS A 291 10.42 -1.81 -20.99
C LYS A 291 9.18 -1.75 -21.90
N PRO A 292 8.48 -0.60 -21.96
CA PRO A 292 7.45 -0.37 -22.96
C PRO A 292 7.96 -0.61 -24.38
N PHE A 293 7.10 -1.15 -25.23
CA PHE A 293 7.30 -1.38 -26.67
C PHE A 293 5.97 -1.18 -27.41
N LYS A 294 6.03 -1.11 -28.75
CA LYS A 294 4.86 -0.85 -29.60
C LYS A 294 4.24 -2.12 -30.15
#